data_AF-A0A921ZLC6-F1
#
_entry.id   AF-A0A921ZLC6-F1
#
_cell.length_a   1.000
_cell.length_b   1.000
_cell.length_c   1.000
_cell.angle_alpha   90.00
_cell.angle_beta   90.00
_cell.angle_gamma   90.00
#
_symmetry.space_group_name_H-M   'P 1'
#
loop_
_entity.id
_entity.type
_entity.pdbx_description
1 polymer ?
#
loop_
_entity_poly.entity_id
_entity_poly.type
_entity_poly.pdbx_seq_one_letter_code
_entity_poly.pdbx_strand_id
1 'polypeptide(L)'
;MAEAVETASSAHEELSRAGPSSEALELEADERRQEEQRKRDRDPPIVYKDIDGTVEFEKFSKALEGVDLTPEERQCVDELQQYLVHGEGSWVLGDDFLLFIGRLLNDDSVSCEVRVSALRCLAAAALREDVSLVLHQDRRHHALLTHAHRIDTRPLPEQQALALFMCNLFENISSSEWLLYISEWDSNGQPLSNIRATTKVCVHATLSEDAELREVGTALMHNIATKEVKTVVFDEVCVELAMALLQLLQWAPGEEQLHRAVKALARLAQHSQEVPQLVALVGPDPAAFRGTSPRVDEQIDLIMQKVK
;
A
#
# COMPACT_ATOMS: atom_id res chain seq x y z
N MET A 1 64.84 3.03 -4.55
CA MET A 1 63.49 3.38 -5.05
C MET A 1 62.44 2.71 -4.16
N ALA A 2 62.39 3.06 -2.86
CA ALA A 2 61.52 2.42 -1.87
C ALA A 2 60.65 3.42 -1.10
N GLU A 3 60.68 4.71 -1.44
CA GLU A 3 59.96 5.79 -0.72
C GLU A 3 58.62 6.20 -1.37
N ALA A 4 58.26 5.63 -2.53
CA ALA A 4 57.08 6.05 -3.29
C ALA A 4 55.84 5.16 -3.09
N VAL A 5 55.93 4.09 -2.28
CA VAL A 5 54.83 3.11 -2.10
C VAL A 5 54.12 3.31 -0.75
N GLU A 6 54.78 3.85 0.28
CA GLU A 6 54.15 4.08 1.60
C GLU A 6 53.19 5.28 1.63
N THR A 7 53.39 6.29 0.78
CA THR A 7 52.56 7.50 0.76
C THR A 7 51.21 7.33 0.06
N ALA A 8 51.08 6.37 -0.85
CA ALA A 8 49.82 6.07 -1.53
C ALA A 8 48.86 5.25 -0.66
N SER A 9 49.40 4.41 0.24
CA SER A 9 48.60 3.58 1.16
C SER A 9 47.96 4.40 2.27
N SER A 10 48.67 5.38 2.84
CA SER A 10 48.14 6.21 3.93
C SER A 10 47.03 7.16 3.46
N ALA A 11 47.15 7.71 2.26
CA ALA A 11 46.13 8.59 1.67
C ALA A 11 44.80 7.83 1.40
N HIS A 12 44.87 6.56 1.04
CA HIS A 12 43.68 5.74 0.80
C HIS A 12 42.98 5.29 2.10
N GLU A 13 43.74 5.09 3.19
CA GLU A 13 43.20 4.79 4.52
C GLU A 13 42.60 6.02 5.23
N GLU A 14 43.12 7.23 5.00
CA GLU A 14 42.53 8.46 5.55
C GLU A 14 41.21 8.86 4.87
N LEU A 15 41.08 8.63 3.56
CA LEU A 15 39.83 8.83 2.81
C LEU A 15 38.71 7.86 3.25
N SER A 16 39.06 6.69 3.79
CA SER A 16 38.09 5.70 4.25
C SER A 16 37.59 5.94 5.68
N ARG A 17 38.16 6.92 6.41
CA ARG A 17 37.80 7.27 7.80
C ARG A 17 37.06 8.60 7.95
N ALA A 18 36.85 9.33 6.86
CA ALA A 18 36.02 10.53 6.89
C ALA A 18 34.54 10.12 6.99
N GLY A 19 33.94 10.27 8.17
CA GLY A 19 32.49 10.21 8.34
C GLY A 19 31.77 11.24 7.46
N PRO A 20 30.44 11.17 7.33
CA PRO A 20 29.67 12.12 6.53
C PRO A 20 30.01 13.57 6.94
N SER A 21 30.17 14.45 5.96
CA SER A 21 30.51 15.85 6.20
C SER A 21 29.40 16.54 7.00
N SER A 22 29.74 17.59 7.76
CA SER A 22 28.75 18.38 8.51
C SER A 22 27.62 18.91 7.61
N GLU A 23 27.95 19.28 6.37
CA GLU A 23 26.98 19.72 5.37
C GLU A 23 26.04 18.59 4.92
N ALA A 24 26.53 17.35 4.79
CA ALA A 24 25.68 16.20 4.45
C ALA A 24 24.71 15.86 5.58
N LEU A 25 25.15 15.96 6.84
CA LEU A 25 24.30 15.76 8.01
C LEU A 25 23.24 16.86 8.16
N GLU A 26 23.60 18.12 7.86
CA GLU A 26 22.65 19.24 7.86
C GLU A 26 21.60 19.11 6.75
N LEU A 27 22.00 18.69 5.54
CA LEU A 27 21.08 18.39 4.44
C LEU A 27 20.13 17.24 4.80
N GLU A 28 20.63 16.16 5.38
CA GLU A 28 19.80 15.03 5.82
C GLU A 28 18.82 15.45 6.93
N ALA A 29 19.25 16.30 7.86
CA ALA A 29 18.39 16.85 8.90
C ALA A 29 17.34 17.83 8.35
N ASP A 30 17.67 18.62 7.32
CA ASP A 30 16.73 19.49 6.61
C ASP A 30 15.71 18.68 5.81
N GLU A 31 16.14 17.63 5.12
CA GLU A 31 15.26 16.68 4.42
C GLU A 31 14.30 16.01 5.40
N ARG A 32 14.79 15.52 6.55
CA ARG A 32 13.94 14.94 7.61
C ARG A 32 12.92 15.95 8.14
N ARG A 33 13.34 17.19 8.42
CA ARG A 33 12.42 18.26 8.88
C ARG A 33 11.36 18.60 7.83
N GLN A 34 11.74 18.68 6.56
CA GLN A 34 10.79 18.93 5.47
C GLN A 34 9.83 17.76 5.30
N GLU A 35 10.30 16.53 5.42
CA GLU A 35 9.45 15.33 5.38
C GLU A 35 8.47 15.28 6.56
N GLU A 36 8.93 15.60 7.78
CA GLU A 36 8.08 15.71 8.97
C GLU A 36 7.02 16.81 8.82
N GLN A 37 7.38 17.95 8.26
CA GLN A 37 6.44 19.03 7.99
C GLN A 37 5.39 18.60 6.95
N ARG A 38 5.82 17.94 5.86
CA ARG A 38 4.91 17.37 4.86
C ARG A 38 4.00 16.28 5.44
N LYS A 39 4.50 15.47 6.39
CA LYS A 39 3.69 14.49 7.12
C LYS A 39 2.63 15.15 8.00
N ARG A 40 2.96 16.30 8.62
CA ARG A 40 2.02 17.07 9.47
C ARG A 40 0.94 17.79 8.68
N ASP A 41 1.27 18.27 7.48
CA ASP A 41 0.33 19.03 6.64
C ASP A 41 -0.60 18.11 5.81
N ARG A 42 -0.29 16.81 5.73
CA ARG A 42 -1.09 15.81 4.99
C ARG A 42 -2.23 15.27 5.84
N ASP A 43 -3.37 15.00 5.19
CA ASP A 43 -4.38 14.12 5.75
C ASP A 43 -3.73 12.76 6.12
N PRO A 44 -3.79 12.33 7.40
CA PRO A 44 -3.14 11.09 7.81
C PRO A 44 -3.84 9.90 7.13
N PRO A 45 -3.07 8.87 6.72
CA PRO A 45 -3.65 7.67 6.15
C PRO A 45 -4.46 6.93 7.22
N ILE A 46 -5.56 6.31 6.80
CA ILE A 46 -6.33 5.38 7.61
C ILE A 46 -5.66 4.02 7.51
N VAL A 47 -5.18 3.49 8.63
CA VAL A 47 -4.49 2.19 8.72
C VAL A 47 -5.00 1.43 9.93
N TYR A 48 -4.79 0.12 9.95
CA TYR A 48 -5.30 -0.78 10.97
C TYR A 48 -4.15 -1.35 11.79
N LYS A 49 -3.85 -0.66 12.89
CA LYS A 49 -2.74 -0.99 13.80
C LYS A 49 -3.07 -2.08 14.82
N ASP A 50 -4.34 -2.45 14.93
CA ASP A 50 -4.81 -3.56 15.79
C ASP A 50 -4.55 -4.91 15.11
N ILE A 51 -3.27 -5.20 14.86
CA ILE A 51 -2.79 -6.45 14.29
C ILE A 51 -1.46 -6.81 14.93
N ASP A 52 -1.44 -7.92 15.66
CA ASP A 52 -0.25 -8.39 16.36
C ASP A 52 0.53 -9.37 15.48
N GLY A 53 1.73 -8.97 15.05
CA GLY A 53 2.60 -9.77 14.20
C GLY A 53 2.97 -11.12 14.80
N THR A 54 3.07 -11.24 16.14
CA THR A 54 3.35 -12.51 16.82
C THR A 54 2.16 -13.45 16.71
N VAL A 55 0.95 -12.95 16.98
CA VAL A 55 -0.28 -13.74 16.89
C VAL A 55 -0.57 -14.17 15.44
N GLU A 56 -0.35 -13.28 14.47
CA GLU A 56 -0.53 -13.63 13.06
C GLU A 56 0.53 -14.63 12.58
N PHE A 57 1.78 -14.53 13.06
CA PHE A 57 2.81 -15.53 12.77
C PHE A 57 2.45 -16.91 13.34
N GLU A 58 1.97 -17.00 14.58
CA GLU A 58 1.54 -18.28 15.16
C GLU A 58 0.42 -18.95 14.35
N LYS A 59 -0.56 -18.16 13.89
CA LYS A 59 -1.63 -18.66 12.98
C LYS A 59 -1.05 -19.15 11.66
N PHE A 60 -0.11 -18.40 11.08
CA PHE A 60 0.57 -18.77 9.85
C PHE A 60 1.37 -20.06 9.98
N SER A 61 2.19 -20.21 11.03
CA SER A 61 2.94 -21.44 11.29
C SER A 61 2.02 -22.65 11.44
N LYS A 62 0.88 -22.48 12.13
CA LYS A 62 -0.11 -23.55 12.26
C LYS A 62 -0.78 -23.90 10.93
N ALA A 63 -1.15 -22.91 10.14
CA ALA A 63 -1.74 -23.13 8.80
C ALA A 63 -0.78 -23.89 7.87
N LEU A 64 0.53 -23.75 8.07
CA LEU A 64 1.57 -24.44 7.29
C LEU A 64 1.81 -25.91 7.67
N GLU A 65 1.25 -26.45 8.76
CA GLU A 65 1.52 -27.82 9.24
C GLU A 65 1.21 -28.93 8.23
N GLY A 66 0.43 -28.64 7.18
CA GLY A 66 0.11 -29.57 6.08
C GLY A 66 0.76 -29.25 4.73
N VAL A 67 1.59 -28.20 4.65
CA VAL A 67 2.25 -27.77 3.42
C VAL A 67 3.62 -28.42 3.32
N ASP A 68 3.93 -29.05 2.18
CA ASP A 68 5.27 -29.56 1.92
C ASP A 68 6.20 -28.39 1.63
N LEU A 69 7.05 -28.06 2.60
CA LEU A 69 8.02 -26.96 2.54
C LEU A 69 9.42 -27.50 2.25
N THR A 70 10.08 -26.89 1.28
CA THR A 70 11.51 -27.13 1.02
C THR A 70 12.37 -26.59 2.19
N PRO A 71 13.64 -27.00 2.31
CA PRO A 71 14.54 -26.44 3.31
C PRO A 71 14.65 -24.91 3.25
N GLU A 72 14.68 -24.35 2.05
CA GLU A 72 14.76 -22.90 1.79
C GLU A 72 13.47 -22.18 2.23
N GLU A 73 12.31 -22.81 2.01
CA GLU A 73 11.03 -22.24 2.47
C GLU A 73 10.87 -22.31 3.99
N ARG A 74 11.40 -23.37 4.63
CA ARG A 74 11.45 -23.44 6.10
C ARG A 74 12.32 -22.32 6.66
N GLN A 75 13.45 -22.03 6.01
CA GLN A 75 14.27 -20.88 6.36
C GLN A 75 13.48 -19.57 6.21
N CYS A 76 12.71 -19.39 5.13
CA CYS A 76 11.86 -18.20 4.98
C CYS A 76 10.81 -18.05 6.10
N VAL A 77 10.30 -19.16 6.65
CA VAL A 77 9.41 -19.14 7.83
C VAL A 77 10.17 -18.69 9.09
N ASP A 78 11.39 -19.17 9.30
CA ASP A 78 12.24 -18.76 10.42
C ASP A 78 12.65 -17.27 10.33
N GLU A 79 12.96 -16.79 9.12
CA GLU A 79 13.26 -15.38 8.84
C GLU A 79 12.04 -14.49 9.13
N LEU A 80 10.84 -14.93 8.72
CA LEU A 80 9.60 -14.23 9.05
C LEU A 80 9.33 -14.19 10.55
N GLN A 81 9.68 -15.25 11.30
CA GLN A 81 9.62 -15.25 12.76
C GLN A 81 10.55 -14.19 13.36
N GLN A 82 11.81 -14.15 12.90
CA GLN A 82 12.77 -13.17 13.37
C GLN A 82 12.26 -11.74 13.13
N TYR A 83 11.69 -11.50 11.95
CA TYR A 83 11.12 -10.22 11.60
C TYR A 83 9.87 -9.88 12.44
N LEU A 84 8.83 -10.71 12.48
CA LEU A 84 7.56 -10.35 13.14
C LEU A 84 7.54 -10.54 14.65
N VAL A 85 8.29 -11.53 15.17
CA VAL A 85 8.23 -11.94 16.58
C VAL A 85 9.42 -11.40 17.37
N HIS A 86 10.63 -11.53 16.83
CA HIS A 86 11.85 -11.11 17.53
C HIS A 86 12.19 -9.63 17.32
N GLY A 87 11.49 -8.94 16.41
CA GLY A 87 11.69 -7.52 16.15
C GLY A 87 12.97 -7.22 15.36
N GLU A 88 13.57 -8.22 14.71
CA GLU A 88 14.70 -8.02 13.80
C GLU A 88 14.27 -7.19 12.59
N GLY A 89 15.21 -6.48 11.96
CA GLY A 89 14.93 -5.68 10.76
C GLY A 89 14.74 -6.49 9.49
N SER A 90 14.23 -5.85 8.44
CA SER A 90 13.90 -6.50 7.16
C SER A 90 15.09 -7.15 6.47
N TRP A 91 16.33 -6.86 6.90
CA TRP A 91 17.55 -7.51 6.41
C TRP A 91 17.61 -9.01 6.70
N VAL A 92 16.81 -9.51 7.65
CA VAL A 92 16.72 -10.96 7.92
C VAL A 92 15.93 -11.69 6.84
N LEU A 93 15.09 -10.99 6.08
CA LEU A 93 14.30 -11.57 5.00
C LEU A 93 15.19 -11.69 3.75
N GLY A 94 15.55 -12.93 3.42
CA GLY A 94 16.46 -13.24 2.32
C GLY A 94 15.84 -13.07 0.92
N ASP A 95 16.68 -13.22 -0.11
CA ASP A 95 16.29 -13.09 -1.52
C ASP A 95 15.14 -14.05 -1.94
N ASP A 96 15.01 -15.19 -1.26
CA ASP A 96 13.99 -16.21 -1.54
C ASP A 96 12.65 -15.93 -0.84
N PHE A 97 12.59 -14.99 0.11
CA PHE A 97 11.40 -14.73 0.91
C PHE A 97 10.17 -14.41 0.04
N LEU A 98 10.32 -13.51 -0.95
CA LEU A 98 9.21 -13.14 -1.83
C LEU A 98 8.87 -14.23 -2.85
N LEU A 99 9.81 -15.12 -3.19
CA LEU A 99 9.51 -16.29 -4.00
C LEU A 99 8.63 -17.27 -3.22
N PHE A 100 8.97 -17.51 -1.95
CA PHE A 100 8.17 -18.32 -1.03
C PHE A 100 6.75 -17.75 -0.85
N ILE A 101 6.64 -16.47 -0.47
CA ILE A 101 5.35 -15.79 -0.36
C ILE A 101 4.59 -15.83 -1.68
N GLY A 102 5.27 -15.58 -2.80
CA GLY A 102 4.71 -15.66 -4.13
C GLY A 102 4.11 -17.02 -4.44
N ARG A 103 4.80 -18.12 -4.12
CA ARG A 103 4.26 -19.48 -4.27
C ARG A 103 3.00 -19.66 -3.43
N LEU A 104 3.06 -19.33 -2.13
CA LEU A 104 1.91 -19.50 -1.24
C LEU A 104 0.66 -18.78 -1.74
N LEU A 105 0.82 -17.55 -2.24
CA LEU A 105 -0.29 -16.73 -2.72
C LEU A 105 -0.81 -17.13 -4.10
N ASN A 106 0.07 -17.63 -4.98
CA ASN A 106 -0.27 -17.82 -6.39
C ASN A 106 -0.50 -19.28 -6.80
N ASP A 107 -0.11 -20.26 -5.98
CA ASP A 107 -0.37 -21.68 -6.17
C ASP A 107 -1.78 -22.05 -5.66
N ASP A 108 -2.66 -22.48 -6.57
CA ASP A 108 -4.05 -22.82 -6.24
C ASP A 108 -4.17 -24.12 -5.42
N SER A 109 -3.10 -24.93 -5.31
CA SER A 109 -3.06 -26.10 -4.43
C SER A 109 -2.89 -25.74 -2.95
N VAL A 110 -2.40 -24.55 -2.66
CA VAL A 110 -2.27 -24.02 -1.29
C VAL A 110 -3.67 -23.70 -0.75
N SER A 111 -3.90 -23.92 0.54
CA SER A 111 -5.20 -23.65 1.14
C SER A 111 -5.47 -22.15 1.29
N CYS A 112 -6.75 -21.79 1.30
CA CYS A 112 -7.19 -20.42 1.59
C CYS A 112 -6.70 -19.94 2.96
N GLU A 113 -6.70 -20.80 3.97
CA GLU A 113 -6.23 -20.48 5.32
C GLU A 113 -4.75 -20.07 5.35
N VAL A 114 -3.89 -20.75 4.58
CA VAL A 114 -2.47 -20.40 4.45
C VAL A 114 -2.31 -19.04 3.76
N ARG A 115 -3.05 -18.80 2.66
CA ARG A 115 -3.00 -17.52 1.95
C ARG A 115 -3.46 -16.35 2.83
N VAL A 116 -4.57 -16.53 3.54
CA VAL A 116 -5.08 -15.54 4.51
C VAL A 116 -4.03 -15.25 5.58
N SER A 117 -3.45 -16.28 6.19
CA SER A 117 -2.48 -16.10 7.27
C SER A 117 -1.19 -15.44 6.78
N ALA A 118 -0.73 -15.77 5.56
CA ALA A 118 0.40 -15.08 4.92
C ALA A 118 0.10 -13.59 4.68
N LEU A 119 -1.07 -13.26 4.13
CA LEU A 119 -1.50 -11.87 3.91
C LEU A 119 -1.63 -11.09 5.23
N ARG A 120 -2.07 -11.74 6.31
CA ARG A 120 -2.14 -11.14 7.64
C ARG A 120 -0.77 -10.86 8.24
N CYS A 121 0.19 -11.77 8.09
CA CYS A 121 1.59 -11.51 8.41
C CYS A 121 2.15 -10.32 7.62
N LEU A 122 1.86 -10.25 6.31
CA LEU A 122 2.25 -9.11 5.48
C LEU A 122 1.56 -7.80 5.90
N ALA A 123 0.31 -7.85 6.35
CA ALA A 123 -0.42 -6.69 6.87
C ALA A 123 0.18 -6.14 8.17
N ALA A 124 0.71 -7.02 9.03
CA ALA A 124 1.48 -6.62 10.21
C ALA A 124 2.85 -6.05 9.80
N ALA A 125 3.54 -6.71 8.86
CA ALA A 125 4.80 -6.26 8.30
C ALA A 125 4.70 -4.86 7.66
N ALA A 126 3.58 -4.55 7.00
CA ALA A 126 3.33 -3.29 6.31
C ALA A 126 3.39 -2.06 7.23
N LEU A 127 3.17 -2.24 8.53
CA LEU A 127 3.23 -1.17 9.53
C LEU A 127 4.67 -0.85 9.96
N ARG A 128 5.66 -1.65 9.57
CA ARG A 128 7.07 -1.42 9.88
C ARG A 128 7.72 -0.49 8.87
N GLU A 129 8.59 0.40 9.33
CA GLU A 129 9.24 1.43 8.50
C GLU A 129 10.14 0.83 7.40
N ASP A 130 10.74 -0.34 7.64
CA ASP A 130 11.71 -1.00 6.78
C ASP A 130 11.08 -1.94 5.73
N VAL A 131 9.76 -2.14 5.76
CA VAL A 131 9.06 -3.06 4.84
C VAL A 131 9.26 -2.71 3.37
N SER A 132 9.47 -1.43 3.04
CA SER A 132 9.70 -1.00 1.66
C SER A 132 10.95 -1.62 1.03
N LEU A 133 11.95 -1.96 1.84
CA LEU A 133 13.16 -2.64 1.36
C LEU A 133 12.82 -4.02 0.79
N VAL A 134 11.89 -4.73 1.42
CA VAL A 134 11.36 -6.01 0.93
C VAL A 134 10.55 -5.78 -0.35
N LEU A 135 9.62 -4.82 -0.35
CA LEU A 135 8.74 -4.55 -1.50
C LEU A 135 9.53 -4.21 -2.77
N HIS A 136 10.64 -3.48 -2.65
CA HIS A 136 11.50 -3.16 -3.78
C HIS A 136 12.20 -4.38 -4.40
N GLN A 137 12.31 -5.50 -3.67
CA GLN A 137 12.79 -6.76 -4.21
C GLN A 137 11.73 -7.46 -5.10
N ASP A 138 10.44 -7.18 -4.89
CA ASP A 138 9.34 -7.79 -5.66
C ASP A 138 9.36 -7.40 -7.14
N ARG A 139 10.08 -6.34 -7.54
CA ARG A 139 10.26 -5.94 -8.94
C ARG A 139 10.81 -7.04 -9.86
N ARG A 140 11.39 -8.11 -9.30
CA ARG A 140 11.90 -9.26 -10.05
C ARG A 140 10.75 -10.15 -10.55
N HIS A 141 9.70 -10.32 -9.76
CA HIS A 141 8.66 -11.34 -9.99
C HIS A 141 7.22 -10.80 -9.94
N HIS A 142 7.01 -9.62 -9.36
CA HIS A 142 5.71 -8.96 -9.17
C HIS A 142 4.69 -9.90 -8.52
N ALA A 143 5.13 -10.74 -7.60
CA ALA A 143 4.34 -11.86 -7.10
C ALA A 143 3.16 -11.38 -6.25
N LEU A 144 3.35 -10.30 -5.49
CA LEU A 144 2.32 -9.71 -4.64
C LEU A 144 1.20 -9.09 -5.47
N LEU A 145 1.55 -8.29 -6.49
CA LEU A 145 0.54 -7.60 -7.28
C LEU A 145 -0.07 -8.44 -8.40
N THR A 146 0.60 -9.52 -8.82
CA THR A 146 -0.02 -10.59 -9.61
C THR A 146 -1.13 -11.27 -8.82
N HIS A 147 -0.93 -11.53 -7.52
CA HIS A 147 -2.00 -12.04 -6.65
C HIS A 147 -3.10 -10.98 -6.45
N ALA A 148 -2.71 -9.73 -6.15
CA ALA A 148 -3.65 -8.64 -5.89
C ALA A 148 -4.60 -8.37 -7.07
N HIS A 149 -4.08 -8.44 -8.30
CA HIS A 149 -4.87 -8.24 -9.51
C HIS A 149 -5.99 -9.29 -9.70
N ARG A 150 -5.96 -10.40 -8.97
CA ARG A 150 -6.96 -11.48 -9.03
C ARG A 150 -8.01 -11.43 -7.92
N ILE A 151 -8.10 -10.33 -7.16
CA ILE A 151 -8.97 -10.18 -5.99
C ILE A 151 -10.42 -10.63 -6.20
N ASP A 152 -11.00 -10.33 -7.36
CA ASP A 152 -12.37 -10.65 -7.76
C ASP A 152 -12.63 -12.16 -7.91
N THR A 153 -11.56 -12.96 -8.01
CA THR A 153 -11.63 -14.42 -8.10
C THR A 153 -11.23 -15.12 -6.80
N ARG A 154 -10.84 -14.37 -5.76
CA ARG A 154 -10.40 -14.94 -4.48
C ARG A 154 -11.59 -15.15 -3.53
N PRO A 155 -11.52 -16.10 -2.59
CA PRO A 155 -12.49 -16.21 -1.50
C PRO A 155 -12.55 -14.95 -0.63
N LEU A 156 -13.72 -14.63 -0.06
CA LEU A 156 -13.92 -13.42 0.75
C LEU A 156 -12.88 -13.21 1.87
N PRO A 157 -12.49 -14.22 2.67
CA PRO A 157 -11.44 -14.03 3.68
C PRO A 157 -10.09 -13.60 3.12
N GLU A 158 -9.72 -14.11 1.93
CA GLU A 158 -8.50 -13.69 1.22
C GLU A 158 -8.62 -12.24 0.72
N GLN A 159 -9.79 -11.86 0.20
CA GLN A 159 -10.05 -10.48 -0.23
C GLN A 159 -9.91 -9.49 0.93
N GLN A 160 -10.46 -9.81 2.10
CA GLN A 160 -10.35 -9.01 3.32
C GLN A 160 -8.89 -8.86 3.77
N ALA A 161 -8.14 -9.97 3.83
CA ALA A 161 -6.73 -9.95 4.24
C ALA A 161 -5.85 -9.16 3.26
N LEU A 162 -6.10 -9.29 1.95
CA LEU A 162 -5.39 -8.56 0.90
C LEU A 162 -5.68 -7.05 0.97
N ALA A 163 -6.95 -6.66 1.09
CA ALA A 163 -7.32 -5.26 1.20
C ALA A 163 -6.69 -4.61 2.44
N LEU A 164 -6.66 -5.33 3.55
CA LEU A 164 -6.02 -4.88 4.79
C LEU A 164 -4.51 -4.68 4.62
N PHE A 165 -3.81 -5.67 4.03
CA PHE A 165 -2.39 -5.56 3.73
C PHE A 165 -2.09 -4.30 2.91
N MET A 166 -2.83 -4.10 1.82
CA MET A 166 -2.64 -2.95 0.94
C MET A 166 -3.01 -1.62 1.60
N CYS A 167 -4.02 -1.61 2.48
CA CYS A 167 -4.37 -0.43 3.26
C CYS A 167 -3.24 -0.05 4.23
N ASN A 168 -2.66 -1.02 4.95
CA ASN A 168 -1.58 -0.79 5.91
C ASN A 168 -0.27 -0.33 5.25
N LEU A 169 -0.03 -0.66 3.98
CA LEU A 169 1.12 -0.14 3.22
C LEU A 169 1.10 1.39 3.06
N PHE A 170 0.00 2.08 3.39
CA PHE A 170 -0.04 3.54 3.43
C PHE A 170 0.53 4.16 4.72
N GLU A 171 0.87 3.36 5.73
CA GLU A 171 1.53 3.85 6.95
C GLU A 171 2.84 4.59 6.60
N ASN A 172 3.64 4.00 5.71
CA ASN A 172 4.93 4.53 5.31
C ASN A 172 4.89 5.14 3.90
N ILE A 173 5.67 6.20 3.68
CA ILE A 173 5.71 6.90 2.39
C ILE A 173 6.21 5.97 1.30
N SER A 174 7.35 5.31 1.51
CA SER A 174 8.00 4.46 0.50
C SER A 174 7.14 3.25 0.09
N SER A 175 6.43 2.62 1.04
CA SER A 175 5.52 1.52 0.73
C SER A 175 4.28 1.97 -0.04
N SER A 176 3.72 3.15 0.29
CA SER A 176 2.61 3.73 -0.48
C SER A 176 3.03 4.12 -1.91
N GLU A 177 4.27 4.58 -2.09
CA GLU A 177 4.81 4.91 -3.41
C GLU A 177 5.06 3.66 -4.25
N TRP A 178 5.46 2.56 -3.63
CA TRP A 178 5.54 1.27 -4.31
C TRP A 178 4.16 0.81 -4.81
N LEU A 179 3.09 0.95 -4.03
CA LEU A 179 1.73 0.62 -4.48
C LEU A 179 1.26 1.46 -5.67
N LEU A 180 1.64 2.74 -5.68
CA LEU A 180 1.24 3.70 -6.71
C LEU A 180 2.25 3.80 -7.86
N TYR A 181 3.22 2.88 -7.92
CA TYR A 181 4.22 2.86 -8.97
C TYR A 181 3.59 2.57 -10.34
N ILE A 182 3.98 3.37 -11.34
CA ILE A 182 3.30 3.42 -12.64
C ILE A 182 3.98 2.60 -13.72
N SER A 183 5.25 2.22 -13.55
CA SER A 183 5.96 1.47 -14.59
C SER A 183 5.28 0.13 -14.83
N GLU A 184 5.07 -0.17 -16.10
CA GLU A 184 4.43 -1.40 -16.52
C GLU A 184 5.39 -2.58 -16.48
N TRP A 185 4.82 -3.74 -16.19
CA TRP A 185 5.45 -5.06 -16.21
C TRP A 185 4.51 -6.07 -16.87
N ASP A 186 5.05 -7.16 -17.39
CA ASP A 186 4.25 -8.20 -18.04
C ASP A 186 3.62 -9.14 -17.01
N SER A 187 2.30 -9.28 -17.07
CA SER A 187 1.53 -10.23 -16.30
C SER A 187 0.79 -11.17 -17.24
N ASN A 188 1.34 -12.35 -17.51
CA ASN A 188 0.76 -13.35 -18.43
C ASN A 188 0.46 -12.77 -19.83
N GLY A 189 1.39 -11.98 -20.39
CA GLY A 189 1.23 -11.39 -21.71
C GLY A 189 0.32 -10.15 -21.76
N GLN A 190 -0.04 -9.59 -20.60
CA GLN A 190 -0.79 -8.34 -20.49
C GLN A 190 0.02 -7.30 -19.71
N PRO A 191 0.05 -6.03 -20.15
CA PRO A 191 0.68 -4.97 -19.38
C PRO A 191 -0.10 -4.75 -18.07
N LEU A 192 0.63 -4.74 -16.96
CA LEU A 192 0.09 -4.44 -15.64
C LEU A 192 1.04 -3.47 -14.93
N SER A 193 0.55 -2.73 -13.95
CA SER A 193 1.37 -1.87 -13.09
C SER A 193 0.82 -1.88 -11.68
N ASN A 194 1.63 -1.40 -10.73
CA ASN A 194 1.27 -1.47 -9.32
C ASN A 194 0.00 -0.67 -9.03
N ILE A 195 -0.10 0.53 -9.60
CA ILE A 195 -1.27 1.38 -9.46
C ILE A 195 -2.53 0.74 -10.05
N ARG A 196 -2.44 0.01 -11.17
CA ARG A 196 -3.61 -0.67 -11.77
C ARG A 196 -4.09 -1.83 -10.90
N ALA A 197 -3.19 -2.64 -10.35
CA ALA A 197 -3.55 -3.68 -9.39
C ALA A 197 -4.16 -3.09 -8.11
N THR A 198 -3.57 -2.00 -7.60
CA THR A 198 -4.06 -1.28 -6.41
C THR A 198 -5.43 -0.66 -6.63
N THR A 199 -5.66 -0.05 -7.79
CA THR A 199 -6.96 0.52 -8.17
C THR A 199 -8.03 -0.56 -8.21
N LYS A 200 -7.74 -1.70 -8.84
CA LYS A 200 -8.67 -2.84 -8.90
C LYS A 200 -9.06 -3.33 -7.50
N VAL A 201 -8.08 -3.50 -6.61
CA VAL A 201 -8.36 -3.90 -5.21
C VAL A 201 -9.20 -2.86 -4.48
N CYS A 202 -8.87 -1.58 -4.62
CA CYS A 202 -9.59 -0.48 -4.00
C CYS A 202 -11.06 -0.43 -4.45
N VAL A 203 -11.30 -0.48 -5.76
CA VAL A 203 -12.65 -0.45 -6.35
C VAL A 203 -13.46 -1.67 -5.91
N HIS A 204 -12.87 -2.87 -6.04
CA HIS A 204 -13.52 -4.12 -5.65
C HIS A 204 -13.90 -4.12 -4.17
N ALA A 205 -12.98 -3.72 -3.29
CA ALA A 205 -13.23 -3.69 -1.86
C ALA A 205 -14.30 -2.64 -1.50
N THR A 206 -14.21 -1.44 -2.06
CA THR A 206 -15.15 -0.32 -1.80
C THR A 206 -16.59 -0.67 -2.21
N LEU A 207 -16.74 -1.43 -3.29
CA LEU A 207 -18.03 -1.87 -3.83
C LEU A 207 -18.39 -3.30 -3.41
N SER A 208 -17.80 -3.81 -2.33
CA SER A 208 -18.20 -5.09 -1.77
C SER A 208 -19.54 -4.97 -1.01
N GLU A 209 -20.38 -5.99 -1.10
CA GLU A 209 -21.55 -6.15 -0.23
C GLU A 209 -21.15 -6.54 1.21
N ASP A 210 -19.95 -7.12 1.38
CA ASP A 210 -19.40 -7.42 2.70
C ASP A 210 -18.95 -6.14 3.41
N ALA A 211 -19.48 -5.93 4.62
CA ALA A 211 -19.28 -4.69 5.36
C ALA A 211 -17.83 -4.48 5.82
N GLU A 212 -17.14 -5.56 6.21
CA GLU A 212 -15.75 -5.49 6.65
C GLU A 212 -14.80 -5.18 5.48
N LEU A 213 -14.98 -5.85 4.35
CA LEU A 213 -14.21 -5.55 3.14
C LEU A 213 -14.46 -4.12 2.65
N ARG A 214 -15.72 -3.66 2.68
CA ARG A 214 -16.08 -2.28 2.31
C ARG A 214 -15.49 -1.25 3.25
N GLU A 215 -15.43 -1.52 4.55
CA GLU A 215 -14.80 -0.63 5.52
C GLU A 215 -13.32 -0.40 5.18
N VAL A 216 -12.58 -1.49 4.92
CA VAL A 216 -11.18 -1.40 4.48
C VAL A 216 -11.05 -0.76 3.10
N GLY A 217 -11.97 -1.07 2.18
CA GLY A 217 -12.01 -0.48 0.83
C GLY A 217 -12.14 1.04 0.86
N THR A 218 -13.07 1.58 1.66
CA THR A 218 -13.23 3.05 1.79
C THR A 218 -12.04 3.72 2.47
N ALA A 219 -11.36 3.02 3.38
CA ALA A 219 -10.10 3.49 3.96
C ALA A 219 -8.97 3.53 2.92
N LEU A 220 -8.82 2.47 2.11
CA LEU A 220 -7.86 2.43 1.00
C LEU A 220 -8.16 3.50 -0.06
N MET A 221 -9.42 3.71 -0.40
CA MET A 221 -9.89 4.78 -1.29
C MET A 221 -9.50 6.17 -0.78
N HIS A 222 -9.74 6.43 0.52
CA HIS A 222 -9.30 7.64 1.17
C HIS A 222 -7.79 7.83 1.03
N ASN A 223 -7.01 6.80 1.40
CA ASN A 223 -5.55 6.83 1.38
C ASN A 223 -4.97 7.13 -0.01
N ILE A 224 -5.53 6.52 -1.07
CA ILE A 224 -5.12 6.78 -2.45
C ILE A 224 -5.45 8.22 -2.83
N ALA A 225 -6.67 8.68 -2.57
CA ALA A 225 -7.14 10.00 -2.99
C ALA A 225 -6.47 11.17 -2.24
N THR A 226 -6.04 10.96 -1.00
CA THR A 226 -5.35 12.00 -0.20
C THR A 226 -3.83 11.93 -0.31
N LYS A 227 -3.28 10.92 -0.99
CA LYS A 227 -1.85 10.84 -1.25
C LYS A 227 -1.49 11.87 -2.33
N GLU A 228 -0.66 12.83 -1.95
CA GLU A 228 -0.08 13.77 -2.92
C GLU A 228 0.87 13.02 -3.85
N VAL A 229 0.47 12.79 -5.11
CA VAL A 229 1.34 12.22 -6.13
C VAL A 229 1.64 13.28 -7.18
N LYS A 230 2.93 13.50 -7.46
CA LYS A 230 3.41 14.56 -8.36
C LYS A 230 3.23 14.24 -9.86
N THR A 231 2.63 13.11 -10.23
CA THR A 231 2.66 12.61 -11.60
C THR A 231 1.30 12.73 -12.31
N VAL A 232 1.39 12.98 -13.62
CA VAL A 232 0.31 13.38 -14.54
C VAL A 232 -0.54 12.18 -15.02
N VAL A 233 -0.20 10.95 -14.62
CA VAL A 233 -0.77 9.69 -15.16
C VAL A 233 -1.99 9.21 -14.34
N PHE A 234 -2.62 10.11 -13.59
CA PHE A 234 -3.70 9.79 -12.66
C PHE A 234 -5.10 9.90 -13.25
N ASP A 235 -5.31 10.45 -14.45
CA ASP A 235 -6.68 10.73 -14.92
C ASP A 235 -7.55 9.48 -15.07
N GLU A 236 -7.06 8.42 -15.72
CA GLU A 236 -7.82 7.16 -15.84
C GLU A 236 -8.11 6.51 -14.48
N VAL A 237 -7.13 6.55 -13.56
CA VAL A 237 -7.30 6.05 -12.20
C VAL A 237 -8.30 6.90 -11.43
N CYS A 238 -8.25 8.23 -11.56
CA CYS A 238 -9.19 9.15 -10.92
C CYS A 238 -10.62 8.91 -11.40
N VAL A 239 -10.82 8.69 -12.71
CA VAL A 239 -12.11 8.34 -13.29
C VAL A 239 -12.63 7.02 -12.71
N GLU A 240 -11.80 5.98 -12.67
CA GLU A 240 -12.19 4.66 -12.17
C GLU A 240 -12.57 4.71 -10.67
N LEU A 241 -11.77 5.39 -9.86
CA LEU A 241 -12.04 5.61 -8.43
C LEU A 241 -13.29 6.48 -8.21
N ALA A 242 -13.47 7.55 -8.98
CA ALA A 242 -14.64 8.42 -8.88
C ALA A 242 -15.94 7.69 -9.23
N MET A 243 -15.92 6.86 -10.28
CA MET A 243 -17.07 6.01 -10.63
C MET A 243 -17.45 5.07 -9.49
N ALA A 244 -16.46 4.43 -8.85
CA ALA A 244 -16.71 3.57 -7.69
C ALA A 244 -17.29 4.36 -6.51
N LEU A 245 -16.80 5.57 -6.24
CA LEU A 245 -17.34 6.45 -5.21
C LEU A 245 -18.80 6.84 -5.50
N LEU A 246 -19.11 7.25 -6.73
CA LEU A 246 -20.48 7.60 -7.14
C LEU A 246 -21.44 6.42 -7.06
N GLN A 247 -20.97 5.21 -7.36
CA GLN A 247 -21.74 3.98 -7.16
C GLN A 247 -21.95 3.68 -5.67
N LEU A 248 -20.91 3.84 -4.83
CA LEU A 248 -21.05 3.68 -3.39
C LEU A 248 -22.07 4.68 -2.80
N LEU A 249 -22.09 5.93 -3.26
CA LEU A 249 -23.06 6.93 -2.80
C LEU A 249 -24.50 6.52 -3.08
N GLN A 250 -24.78 5.77 -4.16
CA GLN A 250 -26.12 5.24 -4.44
C GLN A 250 -26.62 4.30 -3.33
N TRP A 251 -25.71 3.70 -2.56
CA TRP A 251 -26.04 2.82 -1.45
C TRP A 251 -26.36 3.56 -0.15
N ALA A 252 -26.21 4.89 -0.13
CA ALA A 252 -26.35 5.74 1.05
C ALA A 252 -25.59 5.16 2.27
N PRO A 253 -24.25 5.03 2.17
CA PRO A 253 -23.46 4.39 3.21
C PRO A 253 -23.53 5.17 4.53
N GLY A 254 -23.14 4.51 5.63
CA GLY A 254 -23.07 5.15 6.95
C GLY A 254 -22.10 6.34 6.94
N GLU A 255 -22.29 7.26 7.89
CA GLU A 255 -21.67 8.59 7.86
C GLU A 255 -20.13 8.57 7.74
N GLU A 256 -19.44 7.65 8.41
CA GLU A 256 -17.97 7.54 8.31
C GLU A 256 -17.51 7.17 6.90
N GLN A 257 -18.16 6.18 6.27
CA GLN A 257 -17.87 5.77 4.89
C GLN A 257 -18.29 6.85 3.89
N LEU A 258 -19.42 7.51 4.12
CA LEU A 258 -19.87 8.64 3.33
C LEU A 258 -18.83 9.78 3.37
N HIS A 259 -18.36 10.15 4.56
CA HIS A 259 -17.33 11.20 4.72
C HIS A 259 -16.05 10.84 3.97
N ARG A 260 -15.54 9.60 4.10
CA ARG A 260 -14.38 9.13 3.33
C ARG A 260 -14.62 9.22 1.84
N ALA A 261 -15.81 8.81 1.38
CA ALA A 261 -16.20 8.81 -0.02
C ALA A 261 -16.25 10.23 -0.61
N VAL A 262 -16.96 11.16 0.04
CA VAL A 262 -17.06 12.54 -0.45
C VAL A 262 -15.73 13.29 -0.33
N LYS A 263 -14.92 13.01 0.69
CA LYS A 263 -13.56 13.57 0.81
C LYS A 263 -12.66 13.08 -0.33
N ALA A 264 -12.65 11.78 -0.59
CA ALA A 264 -11.91 11.22 -1.71
C ALA A 264 -12.38 11.82 -3.05
N LEU A 265 -13.69 11.89 -3.28
CA LEU A 265 -14.27 12.46 -4.49
C LEU A 265 -13.90 13.94 -4.67
N ALA A 266 -13.91 14.73 -3.59
CA ALA A 266 -13.47 16.12 -3.61
C ALA A 266 -12.00 16.27 -4.03
N ARG A 267 -11.12 15.39 -3.53
CA ARG A 267 -9.70 15.37 -3.94
C ARG A 267 -9.56 14.99 -5.41
N LEU A 268 -10.23 13.92 -5.86
CA LEU A 268 -10.20 13.50 -7.26
C LEU A 268 -10.72 14.60 -8.21
N ALA A 269 -11.77 15.33 -7.83
CA ALA A 269 -12.31 16.47 -8.57
C ALA A 269 -11.36 17.68 -8.64
N GLN A 270 -10.39 17.78 -7.72
CA GLN A 270 -9.33 18.79 -7.80
C GLN A 270 -8.20 18.37 -8.74
N HIS A 271 -7.95 17.07 -8.86
CA HIS A 271 -6.83 16.53 -9.62
C HIS A 271 -7.17 16.22 -11.08
N SER A 272 -8.41 15.83 -11.38
CA SER A 272 -8.84 15.46 -12.72
C SER A 272 -10.00 16.31 -13.21
N GLN A 273 -9.93 16.77 -14.46
CA GLN A 273 -10.99 17.58 -15.09
C GLN A 273 -12.21 16.74 -15.52
N GLU A 274 -12.04 15.42 -15.65
CA GLU A 274 -13.11 14.49 -16.01
C GLU A 274 -14.03 14.20 -14.82
N VAL A 275 -13.49 14.18 -13.60
CA VAL A 275 -14.24 13.83 -12.39
C VAL A 275 -15.43 14.77 -12.13
N PRO A 276 -15.32 16.11 -12.22
CA PRO A 276 -16.49 16.99 -12.08
C PRO A 276 -17.61 16.70 -13.09
N GLN A 277 -17.26 16.31 -14.33
CA GLN A 277 -18.24 15.94 -15.36
C GLN A 277 -18.96 14.64 -14.99
N LEU A 278 -18.23 13.66 -14.47
CA LEU A 278 -18.82 12.41 -13.96
C LEU A 278 -19.80 12.68 -12.82
N VAL A 279 -19.44 13.55 -11.88
CA VAL A 279 -20.33 13.93 -10.76
C VAL A 279 -21.63 14.56 -11.27
N ALA A 280 -21.60 15.37 -12.33
CA ALA A 280 -22.80 15.96 -12.91
C ALA A 280 -23.71 14.93 -13.62
N LEU A 281 -23.14 13.83 -14.09
CA LEU A 281 -23.82 12.89 -14.99
C LEU A 281 -24.18 11.55 -14.33
N VAL A 282 -23.47 11.14 -13.28
CA VAL A 282 -23.51 9.78 -12.73
C VAL A 282 -23.79 9.81 -11.22
N GLY A 283 -24.69 8.93 -10.78
CA GLY A 283 -24.98 8.73 -9.36
C GLY A 283 -25.90 9.81 -8.77
N PRO A 284 -26.13 9.77 -7.44
CA PRO A 284 -26.87 10.82 -6.75
C PRO A 284 -26.04 12.10 -6.72
N ASP A 285 -26.71 13.24 -6.87
CA ASP A 285 -26.11 14.55 -6.61
C ASP A 285 -25.52 14.54 -5.20
N PRO A 286 -24.20 14.79 -5.01
CA PRO A 286 -23.59 14.83 -3.68
C PRO A 286 -24.33 15.77 -2.71
N ALA A 287 -24.97 16.84 -3.21
CA ALA A 287 -25.77 17.75 -2.40
C ALA A 287 -26.96 17.08 -1.70
N ALA A 288 -27.42 15.91 -2.17
CA ALA A 288 -28.47 15.12 -1.51
C ALA A 288 -28.06 14.61 -0.12
N PHE A 289 -26.75 14.56 0.17
CA PHE A 289 -26.22 14.10 1.46
C PHE A 289 -25.94 15.23 2.46
N ARG A 290 -26.28 16.48 2.10
CA ARG A 290 -26.10 17.63 3.01
C ARG A 290 -26.89 17.46 4.30
N GLY A 291 -26.34 17.96 5.41
CA GLY A 291 -26.92 17.87 6.73
C GLY A 291 -26.65 16.53 7.45
N THR A 292 -25.93 15.60 6.82
CA THR A 292 -25.49 14.36 7.49
C THR A 292 -24.48 14.67 8.60
N SER A 293 -23.48 15.50 8.31
CA SER A 293 -22.55 16.04 9.30
C SER A 293 -21.79 17.26 8.74
N PRO A 294 -21.22 18.14 9.58
CA PRO A 294 -20.48 19.31 9.11
C PRO A 294 -19.28 18.96 8.22
N ARG A 295 -18.60 17.86 8.51
CA ARG A 295 -17.45 17.39 7.71
C ARG A 295 -17.87 16.86 6.34
N VAL A 296 -19.04 16.25 6.23
CA VAL A 296 -19.61 15.81 4.94
C VAL A 296 -19.99 17.04 4.11
N ASP A 297 -20.66 18.02 4.73
CA ASP A 297 -21.08 19.27 4.06
C ASP A 297 -19.90 20.04 3.47
N GLU A 298 -18.80 20.13 4.22
CA GLU A 298 -17.55 20.77 3.77
C GLU A 298 -17.01 20.13 2.48
N GLN A 299 -16.96 18.80 2.40
CA GLN A 299 -16.45 18.11 1.21
C GLN A 299 -17.41 18.27 0.02
N ILE A 300 -18.73 18.25 0.27
CA ILE A 300 -19.72 18.53 -0.76
C ILE A 300 -19.54 19.95 -1.32
N ASP A 301 -19.30 20.95 -0.47
CA ASP A 301 -19.03 22.31 -0.92
C ASP A 301 -17.80 22.37 -1.84
N LEU A 302 -16.72 21.64 -1.52
CA LEU A 302 -15.54 21.55 -2.38
C LEU A 302 -15.83 20.89 -3.73
N ILE A 303 -16.64 19.83 -3.75
CA ILE A 303 -17.06 19.16 -5.00
C ILE A 303 -17.88 20.14 -5.85
N MET A 304 -18.91 20.77 -5.27
CA MET A 304 -19.84 21.63 -6.00
C MET A 304 -19.20 22.92 -6.52
N GLN A 305 -18.06 23.35 -5.96
CA GLN A 305 -17.26 24.42 -6.55
C GLN A 305 -16.67 24.05 -7.92
N LYS A 306 -16.47 22.76 -8.20
CA LYS A 306 -15.87 22.23 -9.44
C LYS A 306 -16.87 21.80 -10.50
N VAL A 307 -18.09 21.41 -10.11
CA VAL A 307 -19.13 20.85 -10.99
C VAL A 307 -19.90 21.95 -11.78
N LYS A 308 -19.35 23.17 -11.88
CA LYS A 308 -20.00 24.31 -12.55
C LYS A 308 -19.84 24.30 -14.05
#